data_AF-A0A538K141-F1
#
_entry.id   AF-A0A538K141-F1
#
_cell.length_a   1.000
_cell.length_b   1.000
_cell.length_c   1.000
_cell.angle_alpha   90.00
_cell.angle_beta   90.00
_cell.angle_gamma   90.00
#
_symmetry.space_group_name_H-M   'P 1'
#
loop_
_entity.id
_entity.type
_entity.pdbx_description
1 polymer ?
#
loop_
_entity_poly.entity_id
_entity_poly.type
_entity_poly.pdbx_seq_one_letter_code
_entity_poly.pdbx_strand_id
1 'polypeptide(L)'
;MATAVLRLPRVLSPRLRSSAYRAFSWPLAKRLGAETVVSVTGGSRMLVRTDDAIGRVLAISGVWEPNVTAAFRRRLAPGDVCVDVGAHIGYFTLLASKLVGGEGHVYAFEPSPANYAGLRGNLERNSVTNVTALQVAAGERAEQALLHEGPGTNSGRATLRAVRPNLSAIEEPGVAVEVRPVATCIPAHEHRRIRVIKIDVEGSEVEALQGLAPVFELGERLAVFVEFNPRWSEDAHAIRRLDDLRRAYGFTLQRLSAGYLLETLFPPHVEAPVEIAEVPHHECDLLLTR
;
A
#
# COMPACT_ATOMS: atom_id res chain seq x y z
N MET A 1 8.53 -4.29 -27.66
CA MET A 1 9.00 -2.89 -27.70
C MET A 1 9.24 -2.42 -26.27
N ALA A 2 10.45 -2.01 -25.94
CA ALA A 2 10.78 -1.48 -24.62
C ALA A 2 10.07 -0.14 -24.44
N THR A 3 8.99 -0.12 -23.66
CA THR A 3 8.39 1.13 -23.21
C THR A 3 9.42 1.81 -22.32
N ALA A 4 10.15 2.75 -22.92
CA ALA A 4 11.11 3.59 -22.23
C ALA A 4 10.36 4.28 -21.09
N VAL A 5 10.67 3.90 -19.85
CA VAL A 5 10.30 4.69 -18.69
C VAL A 5 10.81 6.10 -19.00
N LEU A 6 9.91 7.06 -19.10
CA LEU A 6 10.28 8.47 -19.28
C LEU A 6 10.82 8.98 -17.94
N ARG A 7 11.99 8.46 -17.56
CA ARG A 7 12.69 8.85 -16.36
C ARG A 7 12.99 10.32 -16.51
N LEU A 8 12.21 11.15 -15.83
CA LEU A 8 12.54 12.57 -15.68
C LEU A 8 13.98 12.64 -15.15
N PRO A 9 14.90 13.33 -15.85
CA PRO A 9 16.29 13.39 -15.42
C PRO A 9 16.35 13.88 -13.98
N ARG A 10 17.09 13.16 -13.12
CA ARG A 10 17.31 13.57 -11.72
C ARG A 10 18.01 14.93 -11.59
N VAL A 11 18.59 15.43 -12.69
CA VAL A 11 19.21 16.76 -12.82
C VAL A 11 18.18 17.89 -12.72
N LEU A 12 16.89 17.62 -12.97
CA LEU A 12 15.83 18.62 -12.82
C LEU A 12 15.46 18.83 -11.34
N SER A 13 15.34 20.09 -10.92
CA SER A 13 14.86 20.44 -9.58
C SER A 13 13.46 19.82 -9.32
N PRO A 14 13.08 19.54 -8.05
CA PRO A 14 11.77 18.97 -7.73
C PRO A 14 10.63 19.78 -8.35
N ARG A 15 10.68 21.12 -8.24
CA ARG A 15 9.71 22.02 -8.87
C ARG A 15 9.62 21.84 -10.39
N LEU A 16 10.75 21.70 -11.07
CA LEU A 16 10.77 21.46 -12.52
C LEU A 16 10.21 20.07 -12.88
N ARG A 17 10.48 19.03 -12.08
CA ARG A 17 9.90 17.69 -12.27
C ARG A 17 8.39 17.68 -12.03
N SER A 18 7.91 18.34 -10.98
CA SER A 18 6.48 18.48 -10.70
C SER A 18 5.77 19.30 -11.77
N SER A 19 6.38 20.40 -12.25
CA SER A 19 5.85 21.19 -13.37
C SER A 19 5.86 20.40 -14.68
N ALA A 20 6.90 19.62 -14.96
CA ALA A 20 6.96 18.74 -16.13
C ALA A 20 5.91 17.62 -16.03
N TYR A 21 5.69 17.04 -14.85
CA TYR A 21 4.59 16.09 -14.63
C TYR A 21 3.24 16.76 -14.90
N ARG A 22 2.97 17.96 -14.36
CA ARG A 22 1.70 18.67 -14.64
C ARG A 22 1.52 18.96 -16.13
N ALA A 23 2.56 19.42 -16.80
CA ALA A 23 2.50 19.83 -18.20
C ALA A 23 2.41 18.65 -19.17
N PHE A 24 3.11 17.54 -18.88
CA PHE A 24 3.34 16.47 -19.85
C PHE A 24 2.78 15.11 -19.46
N SER A 25 2.37 14.87 -18.21
CA SER A 25 1.88 13.56 -17.79
C SER A 25 0.60 13.15 -18.53
N TRP A 26 -0.32 14.09 -18.78
CA TRP A 26 -1.56 13.80 -19.50
C TRP A 26 -1.34 13.67 -21.03
N PRO A 27 -0.63 14.58 -21.71
CA PRO A 27 -0.24 14.34 -23.11
C PRO A 27 0.49 13.00 -23.31
N LEU A 28 1.35 12.63 -22.37
CA LEU A 28 2.07 11.36 -22.40
C LEU A 28 1.16 10.16 -22.18
N ALA A 29 0.27 10.21 -21.19
CA ALA A 29 -0.70 9.16 -20.94
C ALA A 29 -1.62 8.93 -22.16
N LYS A 30 -2.08 9.99 -22.84
CA LYS A 30 -2.81 9.85 -24.13
C LYS A 30 -2.01 9.12 -25.20
N ARG A 31 -0.68 9.31 -25.23
CA ARG A 31 0.22 8.71 -26.23
C ARG A 31 0.59 7.25 -25.91
N LEU A 32 0.71 6.89 -24.63
CA LEU A 32 1.09 5.54 -24.19
C LEU A 32 -0.05 4.52 -24.29
N GLY A 33 -1.29 4.99 -24.51
CA GLY A 33 -2.48 4.16 -24.43
C GLY A 33 -2.98 4.02 -22.99
N ALA A 34 -4.24 3.58 -22.83
CA ALA A 34 -4.85 3.43 -21.51
C ALA A 34 -4.08 2.44 -20.64
N GLU A 35 -3.56 1.36 -21.23
CA GLU A 35 -2.75 0.34 -20.53
C GLU A 35 -1.34 0.26 -21.11
N THR A 36 -0.34 0.17 -20.24
CA THR A 36 1.06 0.08 -20.66
C THR A 36 1.90 -0.74 -19.68
N VAL A 37 2.91 -1.44 -20.19
CA VAL A 37 3.83 -2.22 -19.35
C VAL A 37 5.04 -1.36 -19.00
N VAL A 38 5.31 -1.20 -17.71
CA VAL A 38 6.36 -0.34 -17.16
C VAL A 38 7.32 -1.14 -16.29
N SER A 39 8.60 -0.78 -16.31
CA SER A 39 9.58 -1.35 -15.38
C SER A 39 9.58 -0.55 -14.09
N VAL A 40 9.34 -1.21 -12.97
CA VAL A 40 9.30 -0.59 -11.64
C VAL A 40 10.57 -0.87 -10.84
N THR A 41 10.74 -0.13 -9.74
CA THR A 41 11.81 -0.36 -8.76
C THR A 41 11.82 -1.82 -8.30
N GLY A 42 13.01 -2.42 -8.20
CA GLY A 42 13.16 -3.86 -7.94
C GLY A 42 13.26 -4.71 -9.22
N GLY A 43 13.05 -4.12 -10.40
CA GLY A 43 13.27 -4.79 -11.69
C GLY A 43 12.04 -5.55 -12.23
N SER A 44 10.93 -5.55 -11.50
CA SER A 44 9.67 -6.14 -11.95
C SER A 44 9.00 -5.31 -13.06
N ARG A 45 8.14 -5.95 -13.84
CA ARG A 45 7.36 -5.32 -14.92
C ARG A 45 5.88 -5.31 -14.54
N MET A 46 5.23 -4.15 -14.60
CA MET A 46 3.80 -4.02 -14.24
C MET A 46 3.01 -3.51 -15.44
N LEU A 47 1.86 -4.13 -15.71
CA LEU A 47 0.81 -3.50 -16.50
C LEU A 47 0.15 -2.45 -15.62
N VAL A 48 0.14 -1.21 -16.10
CA VAL A 48 -0.45 -0.07 -15.40
C VAL A 48 -1.39 0.68 -16.32
N ARG A 49 -2.37 1.34 -15.71
CA ARG A 49 -3.32 2.20 -16.39
C ARG A 49 -2.87 3.66 -16.33
N THR A 50 -2.70 4.33 -17.47
CA THR A 50 -2.17 5.71 -17.50
C THR A 50 -3.26 6.78 -17.32
N ASP A 51 -4.53 6.37 -17.44
CA ASP A 51 -5.71 7.16 -17.07
C ASP A 51 -5.91 7.22 -15.54
N ASP A 52 -5.36 6.25 -14.80
CA ASP A 52 -5.23 6.24 -13.34
C ASP A 52 -4.00 7.04 -12.85
N ALA A 53 -4.13 7.72 -11.71
CA ALA A 53 -3.06 8.55 -11.15
C ALA A 53 -1.80 7.76 -10.76
N ILE A 54 -1.98 6.60 -10.09
CA ILE A 54 -0.88 5.73 -9.64
C ILE A 54 -0.16 5.17 -10.86
N GLY A 55 -0.92 4.61 -11.81
CA GLY A 55 -0.34 4.05 -13.02
C GLY A 55 0.40 5.09 -13.87
N ARG A 56 -0.07 6.34 -13.90
CA ARG A 56 0.64 7.45 -14.55
C ARG A 56 1.95 7.80 -13.85
N VAL A 57 1.98 7.83 -12.52
CA VAL A 57 3.23 8.04 -11.76
C VAL A 57 4.20 6.91 -12.07
N LEU A 58 3.76 5.65 -12.01
CA LEU A 58 4.59 4.48 -12.31
C LEU A 58 5.14 4.49 -13.74
N ALA A 59 4.36 4.93 -14.72
CA ALA A 59 4.83 5.06 -16.11
C ALA A 59 5.95 6.09 -16.29
N ILE A 60 5.98 7.12 -15.44
CA ILE A 60 6.96 8.21 -15.51
C ILE A 60 8.20 7.90 -14.65
N SER A 61 8.00 7.51 -13.38
CA SER A 61 9.09 7.35 -12.42
C SER A 61 9.57 5.90 -12.27
N GLY A 62 8.68 4.92 -12.49
CA GLY A 62 8.88 3.53 -12.04
C GLY A 62 8.90 3.37 -10.52
N VAL A 63 8.51 4.40 -9.77
CA VAL A 63 8.55 4.44 -8.29
C VAL A 63 7.27 5.05 -7.76
N TRP A 64 6.54 4.30 -6.94
CA TRP A 64 5.45 4.80 -6.12
C TRP A 64 6.00 5.12 -4.73
N GLU A 65 5.54 6.22 -4.11
CA GLU A 65 6.01 6.72 -2.80
C GLU A 65 7.52 6.54 -2.54
N PRO A 66 8.41 7.36 -3.14
CA PRO A 66 9.85 7.11 -3.10
C PRO A 66 10.44 6.98 -1.69
N ASN A 67 9.93 7.72 -0.71
CA ASN A 67 10.39 7.67 0.68
C ASN A 67 9.92 6.39 1.40
N VAL A 68 8.64 6.01 1.23
CA VAL A 68 8.08 4.74 1.76
C VAL A 68 8.79 3.56 1.12
N THR A 69 8.90 3.53 -0.22
CA THR A 69 9.67 2.53 -0.97
C THR A 69 11.09 2.38 -0.44
N ALA A 70 11.79 3.48 -0.19
CA ALA A 70 13.17 3.40 0.29
C ALA A 70 13.26 2.89 1.74
N ALA A 71 12.35 3.30 2.62
CA ALA A 71 12.30 2.83 4.01
C ALA A 71 11.88 1.34 4.10
N PHE A 72 10.95 0.92 3.25
CA PHE A 72 10.46 -0.45 3.10
C PHE A 72 11.58 -1.39 2.65
N ARG A 73 12.31 -1.02 1.60
CA ARG A 73 13.43 -1.82 1.06
C ARG A 73 14.54 -2.11 2.06
N ARG A 74 14.75 -1.24 3.04
CA ARG A 74 15.82 -1.39 4.06
C ARG A 74 15.47 -2.40 5.16
N ARG A 75 14.24 -2.91 5.18
CA ARG A 75 13.69 -3.73 6.28
C ARG A 75 13.34 -5.16 5.88
N LEU A 76 13.53 -5.52 4.62
CA LEU A 76 13.36 -6.88 4.13
C LEU A 76 14.71 -7.47 3.73
N ALA A 77 14.92 -8.71 4.12
CA ALA A 77 16.03 -9.56 3.73
C ALA A 77 15.51 -10.89 3.14
N PRO A 78 16.37 -11.64 2.43
CA PRO A 78 16.03 -12.98 1.97
C PRO A 78 15.56 -13.88 3.12
N GLY A 79 14.49 -14.65 2.91
CA GLY A 79 13.90 -15.56 3.90
C GLY A 79 12.83 -14.93 4.80
N ASP A 80 12.67 -13.61 4.77
CA ASP A 80 11.63 -12.91 5.54
C ASP A 80 10.22 -13.17 4.99
N VAL A 81 9.22 -12.95 5.83
CA VAL A 81 7.82 -12.87 5.41
C VAL A 81 7.38 -11.40 5.39
N CYS A 82 6.70 -11.00 4.31
CA CYS A 82 6.09 -9.69 4.16
C CYS A 82 4.57 -9.83 4.07
N VAL A 83 3.85 -8.89 4.67
CA VAL A 83 2.40 -8.76 4.53
C VAL A 83 2.10 -7.42 3.86
N ASP A 84 1.34 -7.45 2.77
CA ASP A 84 0.95 -6.27 1.98
C ASP A 84 -0.58 -6.18 1.99
N VAL A 85 -1.11 -5.29 2.84
CA VAL A 85 -2.55 -5.10 3.04
C VAL A 85 -3.00 -3.87 2.29
N GLY A 86 -3.90 -4.04 1.32
CA GLY A 86 -4.19 -3.02 0.31
C GLY A 86 -3.20 -3.13 -0.86
N ALA A 87 -2.96 -4.35 -1.34
CA ALA A 87 -1.91 -4.62 -2.33
C ALA A 87 -2.15 -3.94 -3.68
N HIS A 88 -3.38 -3.47 -3.96
CA HIS A 88 -3.79 -2.81 -5.20
C HIS A 88 -3.38 -3.64 -6.42
N ILE A 89 -2.66 -3.07 -7.38
CA ILE A 89 -2.12 -3.82 -8.55
C ILE A 89 -0.74 -4.44 -8.32
N GLY A 90 -0.24 -4.44 -7.08
CA GLY A 90 0.92 -5.23 -6.64
C GLY A 90 2.28 -4.53 -6.67
N TYR A 91 2.35 -3.19 -6.55
CA TYR A 91 3.64 -2.49 -6.55
C TYR A 91 4.55 -2.93 -5.39
N PHE A 92 4.05 -2.83 -4.15
CA PHE A 92 4.80 -3.25 -2.96
C PHE A 92 4.92 -4.76 -2.88
N THR A 93 3.87 -5.52 -3.27
CA THR A 93 3.92 -6.98 -3.35
C THR A 93 5.07 -7.48 -4.24
N LEU A 94 5.23 -6.93 -5.46
CA LEU A 94 6.30 -7.32 -6.37
C LEU A 94 7.67 -6.91 -5.85
N LEU A 95 7.78 -5.74 -5.23
CA LEU A 95 9.01 -5.29 -4.60
C LEU A 95 9.41 -6.22 -3.45
N ALA A 96 8.47 -6.56 -2.56
CA ALA A 96 8.66 -7.47 -1.45
C ALA A 96 9.07 -8.86 -1.93
N SER A 97 8.36 -9.43 -2.91
CA SER A 97 8.65 -10.74 -3.49
C SER A 97 10.10 -10.87 -3.96
N LYS A 98 10.66 -9.82 -4.57
CA LYS A 98 12.07 -9.79 -4.98
C LYS A 98 13.04 -9.68 -3.80
N LEU A 99 12.71 -8.90 -2.77
CA LEU A 99 13.58 -8.68 -1.61
C LEU A 99 13.67 -9.91 -0.71
N VAL A 100 12.54 -10.57 -0.47
CA VAL A 100 12.47 -11.76 0.40
C VAL A 100 13.00 -13.03 -0.29
N GLY A 101 13.10 -13.03 -1.61
CA GLY A 101 13.66 -14.14 -2.39
C GLY A 101 12.85 -15.43 -2.28
N GLY A 102 13.39 -16.52 -2.84
CA GLY A 102 12.67 -17.81 -2.94
C GLY A 102 12.45 -18.54 -1.61
N GLU A 103 13.18 -18.17 -0.56
CA GLU A 103 13.03 -18.74 0.80
C GLU A 103 12.06 -17.93 1.68
N GLY A 104 11.74 -16.71 1.26
CA GLY A 104 10.76 -15.84 1.89
C GLY A 104 9.39 -15.92 1.22
N HIS A 105 8.41 -15.21 1.77
CA HIS A 105 7.04 -15.25 1.27
C HIS A 105 6.34 -13.90 1.40
N VAL A 106 5.39 -13.61 0.53
CA VAL A 106 4.52 -12.42 0.65
C VAL A 106 3.05 -12.83 0.71
N TYR A 107 2.32 -12.28 1.66
CA TYR A 107 0.86 -12.35 1.71
C TYR A 107 0.27 -11.02 1.28
N ALA A 108 -0.39 -11.00 0.13
CA ALA A 108 -0.94 -9.80 -0.47
C ALA A 108 -2.47 -9.81 -0.38
N PHE A 109 -3.07 -8.84 0.29
CA PHE A 109 -4.51 -8.73 0.52
C PHE A 109 -5.06 -7.59 -0.35
N GLU A 110 -6.01 -7.91 -1.24
CA GLU A 110 -6.67 -6.92 -2.09
C GLU A 110 -8.16 -7.29 -2.25
N PRO A 111 -9.10 -6.53 -1.66
CA PRO A 111 -10.51 -6.86 -1.71
C PRO A 111 -11.19 -6.54 -3.05
N SER A 112 -10.76 -5.51 -3.79
CA SER A 112 -11.40 -5.14 -5.07
C SER A 112 -11.15 -6.24 -6.10
N PRO A 113 -12.21 -6.82 -6.70
CA PRO A 113 -12.03 -7.80 -7.77
C PRO A 113 -11.20 -7.26 -8.95
N ALA A 114 -11.37 -5.97 -9.29
CA ALA A 114 -10.65 -5.34 -10.40
C ALA A 114 -9.15 -5.19 -10.09
N ASN A 115 -8.82 -4.67 -8.90
CA ASN A 115 -7.42 -4.54 -8.47
C ASN A 115 -6.76 -5.90 -8.28
N TYR A 116 -7.48 -6.87 -7.68
CA TYR A 116 -7.00 -8.23 -7.49
C TYR A 116 -6.68 -8.92 -8.82
N ALA A 117 -7.52 -8.74 -9.85
CA ALA A 117 -7.21 -9.23 -11.20
C ALA A 117 -5.92 -8.57 -11.76
N GLY A 118 -5.75 -7.27 -11.55
CA GLY A 118 -4.52 -6.55 -11.89
C GLY A 118 -3.28 -7.08 -11.15
N LEU A 119 -3.37 -7.30 -9.85
CA LEU A 119 -2.35 -7.92 -9.01
C LEU A 119 -1.96 -9.30 -9.56
N ARG A 120 -2.93 -10.18 -9.79
CA ARG A 120 -2.70 -11.52 -10.35
C ARG A 120 -1.99 -11.47 -11.70
N GLY A 121 -2.48 -10.64 -12.62
CA GLY A 121 -1.85 -10.46 -13.93
C GLY A 121 -0.41 -9.93 -13.84
N ASN A 122 -0.12 -9.07 -12.87
CA ASN A 122 1.23 -8.56 -12.61
C ASN A 122 2.14 -9.61 -11.96
N LEU A 123 1.63 -10.46 -11.06
CA LEU A 123 2.38 -11.59 -10.51
C LEU A 123 2.76 -12.60 -11.60
N GLU A 124 1.79 -12.98 -12.44
CA GLU A 124 1.99 -13.92 -13.55
C GLU A 124 3.02 -13.39 -14.56
N ARG A 125 2.93 -12.10 -14.90
CA ARG A 125 3.89 -11.42 -15.81
C ARG A 125 5.34 -11.50 -15.34
N ASN A 126 5.56 -11.61 -14.03
CA ASN A 126 6.89 -11.68 -13.43
C ASN A 126 7.28 -13.10 -13.00
N SER A 127 6.46 -14.11 -13.32
CA SER A 127 6.67 -15.52 -12.94
C SER A 127 6.91 -15.66 -11.43
N VAL A 128 6.14 -14.93 -10.63
CA VAL A 128 6.29 -14.89 -9.18
C VAL A 128 5.67 -16.14 -8.55
N THR A 129 6.44 -16.82 -7.70
CA THR A 129 6.04 -18.10 -7.07
C THR A 129 5.96 -18.04 -5.54
N ASN A 130 6.49 -16.98 -4.92
CA ASN A 130 6.58 -16.81 -3.48
C ASN A 130 5.55 -15.80 -2.93
N VAL A 131 4.38 -15.71 -3.57
CA VAL A 131 3.30 -14.79 -3.18
C VAL A 131 1.98 -15.54 -3.09
N THR A 132 1.31 -15.41 -1.95
CA THR A 132 -0.10 -15.77 -1.78
C THR A 132 -0.94 -14.50 -1.88
N ALA A 133 -1.62 -14.32 -3.01
CA ALA A 133 -2.60 -13.25 -3.19
C ALA A 133 -3.97 -13.70 -2.66
N LEU A 134 -4.61 -12.86 -1.86
CA LEU A 134 -5.87 -13.12 -1.17
C LEU A 134 -6.87 -12.02 -1.55
N GLN A 135 -7.99 -12.41 -2.16
CA GLN A 135 -9.06 -11.49 -2.49
C GLN A 135 -9.99 -11.27 -1.28
N VAL A 136 -9.44 -10.69 -0.21
CA VAL A 136 -10.15 -10.45 1.05
C VAL A 136 -9.74 -9.10 1.62
N ALA A 137 -10.67 -8.44 2.30
CA ALA A 137 -10.40 -7.26 3.09
C ALA A 137 -9.76 -7.67 4.43
N ALA A 138 -8.85 -6.83 4.93
CA ALA A 138 -8.30 -6.98 6.26
C ALA A 138 -9.15 -6.22 7.28
N GLY A 139 -9.48 -6.88 8.40
CA GLY A 139 -10.22 -6.24 9.48
C GLY A 139 -10.02 -6.95 10.82
N GLU A 140 -10.76 -6.53 11.84
CA GLU A 140 -10.66 -7.12 13.19
C GLU A 140 -11.30 -8.52 13.25
N ARG A 141 -12.35 -8.77 12.46
CA ARG A 141 -13.23 -9.94 12.58
C ARG A 141 -13.63 -10.49 11.21
N ALA A 142 -14.05 -11.74 11.19
CA ALA A 142 -14.60 -12.36 9.98
C ALA A 142 -16.03 -11.86 9.74
N GLU A 143 -16.26 -11.18 8.64
CA GLU A 143 -17.57 -10.62 8.29
C GLU A 143 -17.69 -10.33 6.78
N GLN A 144 -18.85 -9.82 6.37
CA GLN A 144 -19.09 -9.32 5.01
C GLN A 144 -19.21 -7.80 5.07
N ALA A 145 -18.58 -7.11 4.13
CA ALA A 145 -18.64 -5.65 3.99
C ALA A 145 -18.93 -5.25 2.54
N LEU A 146 -19.35 -4.01 2.33
CA LEU A 146 -19.41 -3.42 1.00
C LEU A 146 -18.15 -2.60 0.77
N LEU A 147 -17.42 -2.96 -0.27
CA LEU A 147 -16.33 -2.16 -0.80
C LEU A 147 -16.89 -1.14 -1.78
N HIS A 148 -16.59 0.14 -1.55
CA HIS A 148 -16.89 1.22 -2.48
C HIS A 148 -15.61 1.58 -3.21
N GLU A 149 -15.61 1.39 -4.52
CA GLU A 149 -14.45 1.78 -5.34
C GLU A 149 -14.33 3.31 -5.39
N GLY A 150 -13.10 3.82 -5.37
CA GLY A 150 -12.85 5.24 -5.59
C GLY A 150 -13.26 5.69 -6.99
N PRO A 151 -13.20 7.00 -7.30
CA PRO A 151 -13.44 7.50 -8.65
C PRO A 151 -12.55 6.76 -9.65
N GLY A 152 -13.05 6.39 -10.84
CA GLY A 152 -12.30 5.58 -11.82
C GLY A 152 -10.95 6.17 -12.30
N THR A 153 -10.63 7.41 -11.93
CA THR A 153 -9.33 8.08 -12.17
C THR A 153 -8.33 7.95 -11.01
N ASN A 154 -8.77 7.39 -9.87
CA ASN A 154 -7.97 7.15 -8.68
C ASN A 154 -8.43 5.86 -7.96
N SER A 155 -8.10 4.73 -8.55
CA SER A 155 -8.50 3.39 -8.09
C SER A 155 -7.91 2.99 -6.74
N GLY A 156 -6.88 3.71 -6.26
CA GLY A 156 -6.28 3.50 -4.93
C GLY A 156 -7.17 3.91 -3.77
N ARG A 157 -8.21 4.72 -4.01
CA ARG A 157 -9.09 5.24 -2.94
C ARG A 157 -10.30 4.35 -2.63
N ALA A 158 -10.17 3.03 -2.77
CA ALA A 158 -11.26 2.12 -2.47
C ALA A 158 -11.43 2.00 -0.94
N THR A 159 -12.64 2.22 -0.43
CA THR A 159 -12.94 2.27 1.02
C THR A 159 -14.01 1.26 1.39
N LEU A 160 -13.86 0.62 2.54
CA LEU A 160 -14.85 -0.31 3.10
C LEU A 160 -15.94 0.44 3.87
N ARG A 161 -17.19 0.01 3.71
CA ARG A 161 -18.31 0.37 4.59
C ARG A 161 -19.02 -0.88 5.08
N ALA A 162 -19.22 -0.95 6.38
CA ALA A 162 -20.01 -2.02 6.98
C ALA A 162 -21.45 -1.98 6.45
N VAL A 163 -22.01 -3.14 6.13
CA VAL A 163 -23.42 -3.28 5.75
C VAL A 163 -24.28 -3.08 6.99
N ARG A 164 -24.74 -1.85 7.24
CA ARG A 164 -25.73 -1.60 8.30
C ARG A 164 -27.14 -1.75 7.73
N PRO A 165 -27.99 -2.63 8.30
CA PRO A 165 -29.31 -2.93 7.73
C PRO A 165 -30.32 -1.76 7.75
N ASN A 166 -29.98 -0.58 8.28
CA ASN A 166 -30.95 0.51 8.54
C ASN A 166 -30.52 1.92 8.07
N LEU A 167 -29.65 2.07 7.07
CA LEU A 167 -29.34 3.40 6.51
C LEU A 167 -29.71 3.50 5.03
N SER A 168 -30.95 3.92 4.79
CA SER A 168 -31.39 4.50 3.54
C SER A 168 -30.81 5.91 3.38
N ALA A 169 -29.85 6.10 2.46
CA ALA A 169 -29.76 7.25 1.55
C ALA A 169 -28.37 7.32 0.90
N ILE A 170 -28.37 7.28 -0.44
CA ILE A 170 -27.23 7.32 -1.38
C ILE A 170 -26.59 5.95 -1.61
N GLU A 171 -27.28 5.11 -2.37
CA GLU A 171 -26.78 3.84 -2.90
C GLU A 171 -25.84 4.10 -4.08
N GLU A 172 -24.55 4.35 -3.80
CA GLU A 172 -23.53 3.96 -4.78
C GLU A 172 -23.37 2.43 -4.67
N PRO A 173 -23.44 1.68 -5.79
CA PRO A 173 -23.35 0.23 -5.76
C PRO A 173 -21.94 -0.19 -5.28
N GLY A 174 -21.86 -0.69 -4.04
CA GLY A 174 -20.67 -1.32 -3.50
C GLY A 174 -20.58 -2.80 -3.91
N VAL A 175 -19.37 -3.35 -3.89
CA VAL A 175 -19.13 -4.78 -4.13
C VAL A 175 -19.04 -5.50 -2.79
N ALA A 176 -19.81 -6.57 -2.60
CA ALA A 176 -19.70 -7.38 -1.39
C ALA A 176 -18.35 -8.10 -1.36
N VAL A 177 -17.64 -7.97 -0.24
CA VAL A 177 -16.33 -8.58 -0.02
C VAL A 177 -16.25 -9.25 1.35
N GLU A 178 -15.47 -10.33 1.43
CA GLU A 178 -15.15 -10.99 2.68
C GLU A 178 -14.08 -10.17 3.44
N VAL A 179 -14.33 -9.91 4.73
CA VAL A 179 -13.37 -9.32 5.66
C VAL A 179 -12.83 -10.42 6.56
N ARG A 180 -11.52 -10.46 6.79
CA ARG A 180 -10.89 -11.43 7.69
C ARG A 180 -9.77 -10.79 8.53
N PRO A 181 -9.49 -11.30 9.74
CA PRO A 181 -8.29 -10.94 10.47
C PRO A 181 -7.05 -11.43 9.73
N VAL A 182 -6.11 -10.51 9.48
CA VAL A 182 -4.88 -10.77 8.70
C VAL A 182 -4.12 -11.99 9.22
N ALA A 183 -3.95 -12.09 10.55
CA ALA A 183 -3.23 -13.20 11.16
C ALA A 183 -3.85 -14.58 10.89
N THR A 184 -5.18 -14.65 10.66
CA THR A 184 -5.89 -15.92 10.39
C THR A 184 -5.71 -16.41 8.96
N CYS A 185 -5.25 -15.54 8.07
CA CYS A 185 -4.98 -15.88 6.67
C CYS A 185 -3.53 -16.33 6.45
N ILE A 186 -2.68 -16.20 7.47
CA ILE A 186 -1.25 -16.55 7.41
C ILE A 186 -1.00 -17.77 8.30
N PRO A 187 -0.31 -18.82 7.82
CA PRO A 187 0.04 -19.97 8.64
C PRO A 187 0.79 -19.57 9.92
N ALA A 188 0.36 -20.08 11.06
CA ALA A 188 0.90 -19.68 12.37
C ALA A 188 2.43 -19.84 12.49
N HIS A 189 3.00 -20.85 11.83
CA HIS A 189 4.46 -21.08 11.85
C HIS A 189 5.26 -19.96 11.15
N GLU A 190 4.61 -19.13 10.35
CA GLU A 190 5.25 -18.01 9.66
C GLU A 190 5.18 -16.70 10.41
N HIS A 191 4.33 -16.58 11.44
CA HIS A 191 4.12 -15.31 12.16
C HIS A 191 5.44 -14.73 12.71
N ARG A 192 6.36 -15.59 13.18
CA ARG A 192 7.70 -15.18 13.67
C ARG A 192 8.66 -14.69 12.58
N ARG A 193 8.39 -15.04 11.32
CA ARG A 193 9.19 -14.63 10.15
C ARG A 193 8.70 -13.31 9.56
N ILE A 194 7.53 -12.81 9.97
CA ILE A 194 7.01 -11.54 9.49
C ILE A 194 7.94 -10.42 9.97
N ARG A 195 8.52 -9.67 9.03
CA ARG A 195 9.39 -8.51 9.31
C ARG A 195 8.79 -7.20 8.86
N VAL A 196 8.02 -7.22 7.79
CA VAL A 196 7.36 -6.02 7.28
C VAL A 196 5.88 -6.30 7.05
N ILE A 197 5.07 -5.36 7.53
CA ILE A 197 3.64 -5.29 7.23
C ILE A 197 3.40 -3.89 6.63
N LYS A 198 2.84 -3.80 5.43
CA LYS A 198 2.28 -2.55 4.90
C LYS A 198 0.77 -2.61 4.99
N ILE A 199 0.16 -1.51 5.43
CA ILE A 199 -1.28 -1.31 5.54
C ILE A 199 -1.61 0.00 4.83
N ASP A 200 -2.38 -0.12 3.77
CA ASP A 200 -2.78 0.96 2.88
C ASP A 200 -4.23 0.69 2.47
N VAL A 201 -5.11 0.87 3.45
CA VAL A 201 -6.54 0.54 3.33
C VAL A 201 -7.34 1.74 3.80
N GLU A 202 -7.73 2.57 2.84
CA GLU A 202 -8.36 3.88 3.03
C GLU A 202 -9.57 3.83 3.98
N GLY A 203 -9.31 4.09 5.28
CA GLY A 203 -10.31 4.20 6.33
C GLY A 203 -10.60 2.93 7.15
N SER A 204 -9.77 1.88 7.08
CA SER A 204 -9.91 0.67 7.93
C SER A 204 -8.57 0.19 8.49
N GLU A 205 -7.60 1.09 8.60
CA GLU A 205 -6.22 0.77 8.96
C GLU A 205 -6.12 0.25 10.39
N VAL A 206 -6.88 0.84 11.32
CA VAL A 206 -6.88 0.44 12.74
C VAL A 206 -7.53 -0.93 12.93
N GLU A 207 -8.61 -1.21 12.21
CA GLU A 207 -9.27 -2.51 12.20
C GLU A 207 -8.34 -3.59 11.61
N ALA A 208 -7.64 -3.28 10.52
CA ALA A 208 -6.63 -4.16 9.93
C ALA A 208 -5.47 -4.44 10.90
N LEU A 209 -4.99 -3.41 11.62
CA LEU A 209 -3.98 -3.55 12.67
C LEU A 209 -4.45 -4.46 13.81
N GLN A 210 -5.72 -4.40 14.20
CA GLN A 210 -6.25 -5.26 15.26
C GLN A 210 -6.32 -6.73 14.85
N GLY A 211 -6.56 -7.01 13.57
CA GLY A 211 -6.47 -8.34 12.99
C GLY A 211 -5.06 -8.96 13.01
N LEU A 212 -4.04 -8.22 13.46
CA LEU A 212 -2.63 -8.64 13.54
C LEU A 212 -2.15 -8.95 14.97
N ALA A 213 -3.01 -8.88 15.99
CA ALA A 213 -2.61 -9.11 17.39
C ALA A 213 -1.71 -10.35 17.61
N PRO A 214 -2.02 -11.55 17.06
CA PRO A 214 -1.12 -12.72 17.21
C PRO A 214 0.27 -12.53 16.59
N VAL A 215 0.37 -11.78 15.49
CA VAL A 215 1.66 -11.43 14.86
C VAL A 215 2.45 -10.47 15.74
N PHE A 216 1.77 -9.50 16.37
CA PHE A 216 2.37 -8.56 17.31
C PHE A 216 2.75 -9.19 18.66
N GLU A 217 2.29 -10.38 18.99
CA GLU A 217 2.77 -11.10 20.17
C GLU A 217 4.06 -11.90 19.87
N LEU A 218 4.22 -12.35 18.63
CA LEU A 218 5.28 -13.28 18.23
C LEU A 218 6.45 -12.65 17.47
N GLY A 219 6.23 -11.49 16.84
CA GLY A 219 7.19 -10.88 15.93
C GLY A 219 8.30 -10.09 16.65
N GLU A 220 9.56 -10.43 16.39
CA GLU A 220 10.73 -9.62 16.74
C GLU A 220 11.16 -8.77 15.54
N ARG A 221 11.71 -7.56 15.74
CA ARG A 221 12.21 -6.69 14.64
C ARG A 221 11.13 -6.39 13.59
N LEU A 222 9.94 -6.03 14.04
CA LEU A 222 8.78 -5.83 13.19
C LEU A 222 8.68 -4.36 12.77
N ALA A 223 8.44 -4.14 11.48
CA ALA A 223 8.16 -2.83 10.93
C ALA A 223 6.77 -2.81 10.28
N VAL A 224 5.92 -1.91 10.74
CA VAL A 224 4.56 -1.74 10.24
C VAL A 224 4.44 -0.36 9.60
N PHE A 225 4.26 -0.34 8.28
CA PHE A 225 3.97 0.85 7.49
C PHE A 225 2.45 1.01 7.41
N VAL A 226 1.94 2.20 7.74
CA VAL A 226 0.51 2.48 7.74
C VAL A 226 0.25 3.82 7.07
N GLU A 227 -0.51 3.85 5.99
CA GLU A 227 -1.09 5.09 5.46
C GLU A 227 -2.26 5.49 6.36
N PHE A 228 -1.99 6.29 7.38
CA PHE A 228 -2.97 6.59 8.41
C PHE A 228 -3.83 7.80 8.02
N ASN A 229 -5.12 7.59 7.79
CA ASN A 229 -6.07 8.66 7.52
C ASN A 229 -7.13 8.79 8.64
N PRO A 230 -6.94 9.70 9.62
CA PRO A 230 -7.86 9.81 10.75
C PRO A 230 -9.28 10.27 10.36
N ARG A 231 -9.44 10.92 9.19
CA ARG A 231 -10.69 11.59 8.78
C ARG A 231 -11.85 10.65 8.44
N TRP A 232 -11.59 9.36 8.24
CA TRP A 232 -12.61 8.36 7.86
C TRP A 232 -13.26 7.67 9.06
N SER A 233 -12.61 7.73 10.21
CA SER A 233 -13.11 7.21 11.48
C SER A 233 -13.52 8.40 12.35
N GLU A 234 -14.40 8.23 13.33
CA GLU A 234 -14.66 9.33 14.27
C GLU A 234 -13.34 9.74 14.96
N ASP A 235 -12.81 10.92 14.59
CA ASP A 235 -11.39 11.33 14.64
C ASP A 235 -10.62 10.98 15.92
N ALA A 236 -11.30 10.98 17.06
CA ALA A 236 -10.66 10.78 18.35
C ALA A 236 -10.44 9.30 18.69
N HIS A 237 -11.20 8.37 18.11
CA HIS A 237 -11.14 6.96 18.46
C HIS A 237 -10.01 6.22 17.74
N ALA A 238 -9.76 6.48 16.45
CA ALA A 238 -8.67 5.83 15.73
C ALA A 238 -7.29 6.27 16.22
N ILE A 239 -7.11 7.56 16.51
CA ILE A 239 -5.86 8.10 17.08
C ILE A 239 -5.56 7.42 18.42
N ARG A 240 -6.56 7.35 19.32
CA ARG A 240 -6.41 6.66 20.61
C ARG A 240 -6.12 5.16 20.43
N ARG A 241 -6.89 4.47 19.59
CA ARG A 241 -6.69 3.03 19.33
C ARG A 241 -5.30 2.73 18.78
N LEU A 242 -4.78 3.55 17.86
CA LEU A 242 -3.43 3.38 17.32
C LEU A 242 -2.37 3.64 18.39
N ASP A 243 -2.53 4.68 19.21
CA ASP A 243 -1.58 4.96 20.30
C ASP A 243 -1.62 3.87 21.38
N ASP A 244 -2.80 3.38 21.75
CA ASP A 244 -2.99 2.27 22.68
C ASP A 244 -2.32 0.98 22.17
N LEU A 245 -2.56 0.62 20.90
CA LEU A 245 -1.94 -0.54 20.26
C LEU A 245 -0.42 -0.41 20.24
N ARG A 246 0.08 0.76 19.82
CA ARG A 246 1.50 1.05 19.77
C ARG A 246 2.15 0.88 21.15
N ARG A 247 1.52 1.42 22.21
CA ARG A 247 2.02 1.30 23.58
C ARG A 247 1.95 -0.14 24.09
N ALA A 248 0.84 -0.84 23.85
CA ALA A 248 0.63 -2.21 24.30
C ALA A 248 1.69 -3.18 23.74
N TYR A 249 2.11 -2.97 22.49
CA TYR A 249 3.07 -3.83 21.80
C TYR A 249 4.50 -3.26 21.73
N GLY A 250 4.76 -2.13 22.40
CA GLY A 250 6.11 -1.57 22.54
C GLY A 250 6.68 -0.96 21.26
N PHE A 251 5.83 -0.46 20.36
CA PHE A 251 6.28 0.16 19.11
C PHE A 251 6.75 1.62 19.31
N THR A 252 7.87 1.95 18.67
CA THR A 252 8.27 3.33 18.39
C THR A 252 7.46 3.87 17.22
N LEU A 253 7.17 5.17 17.20
CA LEU A 253 6.40 5.81 16.13
C LEU A 253 7.28 6.74 15.30
N GLN A 254 7.27 6.55 13.99
CA GLN A 254 7.97 7.41 13.05
C GLN A 254 6.99 7.89 11.98
N ARG A 255 7.20 9.09 11.47
CA ARG A 255 6.48 9.65 10.31
C ARG A 255 7.36 9.58 9.07
N LEU A 256 6.79 9.17 7.95
CA LEU A 256 7.44 9.29 6.64
C LEU A 256 6.93 10.53 5.90
N SER A 257 7.80 11.10 5.07
CA SER A 257 7.43 12.15 4.12
C SER A 257 6.73 11.49 2.93
N ALA A 258 5.43 11.67 2.85
CA ALA A 258 4.51 10.91 2.01
C ALA A 258 4.08 11.66 0.74
N GLY A 259 3.60 10.91 -0.26
CA GLY A 259 3.34 11.35 -1.65
C GLY A 259 2.20 12.35 -1.88
N TYR A 260 1.59 12.94 -0.84
CA TYR A 260 0.40 13.79 -0.96
C TYR A 260 0.62 15.11 -1.71
N LEU A 261 1.87 15.47 -1.98
CA LEU A 261 2.26 16.56 -2.87
C LEU A 261 3.01 16.04 -4.10
N LEU A 262 2.88 16.73 -5.23
CA LEU A 262 3.65 16.38 -6.43
C LEU A 262 5.16 16.46 -6.22
N GLU A 263 5.63 17.24 -5.25
CA GLU A 263 7.05 17.37 -4.91
C GLU A 263 7.57 16.12 -4.18
N THR A 264 6.72 15.50 -3.35
CA THR A 264 7.03 14.26 -2.62
C THR A 264 6.95 13.01 -3.49
N LEU A 265 6.24 13.07 -4.63
CA LEU A 265 6.30 12.03 -5.67
C LEU A 265 7.61 12.05 -6.47
N PHE A 266 8.31 13.20 -6.49
CA PHE A 266 9.58 13.38 -7.20
C PHE A 266 10.62 14.09 -6.33
N PRO A 267 10.98 13.55 -5.16
CA PRO A 267 11.82 14.25 -4.21
C PRO A 267 13.26 14.40 -4.77
N PRO A 268 14.03 15.41 -4.32
CA PRO A 268 15.43 15.57 -4.71
C PRO A 268 16.32 14.47 -4.14
N HIS A 269 16.00 13.98 -2.95
CA HIS A 269 16.64 12.89 -2.25
C HIS A 269 15.59 12.15 -1.42
N VAL A 270 15.89 10.90 -1.04
CA VAL A 270 15.04 10.16 -0.12
C VAL A 270 15.21 10.72 1.29
N GLU A 271 14.11 11.00 1.96
CA GLU A 271 14.07 11.44 3.36
C GLU A 271 13.98 10.23 4.29
N ALA A 272 14.68 10.30 5.42
CA ALA A 272 14.59 9.28 6.46
C ALA A 272 13.31 9.46 7.29
N PRO A 273 12.72 8.37 7.84
CA PRO A 273 11.65 8.47 8.81
C PRO A 273 12.06 9.32 10.01
N VAL A 274 11.14 10.14 10.51
CA VAL A 274 11.36 11.01 11.67
C VAL A 274 10.56 10.48 12.83
N GLU A 275 11.21 10.21 13.96
CA GLU A 275 10.52 9.77 15.18
C GLU A 275 9.59 10.88 15.71
N ILE A 276 8.40 10.49 16.14
CA ILE A 276 7.37 11.40 16.67
C ILE A 276 6.80 10.83 17.97
N ALA A 277 6.40 11.71 18.89
CA ALA A 277 5.89 11.31 20.20
C ALA A 277 4.39 10.93 20.19
N GLU A 278 3.62 11.53 19.29
CA GLU A 278 2.16 11.46 19.27
C GLU A 278 1.65 11.09 17.88
N VAL A 279 0.52 10.37 17.81
CA VAL A 279 -0.14 10.03 16.56
C VAL A 279 -0.70 11.31 15.91
N PRO A 280 -0.38 11.62 14.64
CA PRO A 280 -0.84 12.85 13.99
C PRO A 280 -2.37 12.90 13.79
N HIS A 281 -2.92 14.12 13.86
CA HIS A 281 -4.34 14.40 13.59
C HIS A 281 -4.66 14.65 12.10
N HIS A 282 -3.75 14.29 11.21
CA HIS A 282 -3.91 14.46 9.77
C HIS A 282 -3.38 13.22 9.05
N GLU A 283 -3.80 13.08 7.80
CA GLU A 283 -3.37 12.00 6.91
C GLU A 283 -1.85 11.98 6.75
N CYS A 284 -1.24 10.82 7.02
CA CYS A 284 0.20 10.64 6.90
C CYS A 284 0.61 9.17 6.83
N ASP A 285 1.75 8.90 6.20
CA ASP A 285 2.44 7.62 6.34
C ASP A 285 3.16 7.52 7.69
N LEU A 286 2.83 6.48 8.44
CA LEU A 286 3.45 6.12 9.70
C LEU A 286 4.27 4.85 9.56
N LEU A 287 5.31 4.76 10.39
CA LEU A 287 6.15 3.59 10.53
C LEU A 287 6.30 3.27 12.00
N LEU A 288 5.73 2.13 12.39
CA LEU A 288 5.85 1.57 13.72
C LEU A 288 6.98 0.54 13.71
N THR A 289 7.95 0.68 14.62
CA THR A 289 9.08 -0.25 14.71
C THR A 289 9.36 -0.73 16.12
N ARG A 290 9.80 -1.98 16.26
CA ARG A 290 10.34 -2.57 17.48
C ARG A 290 11.29 -3.71 17.15
#